data_AF-A0A6G1F4C6-F1
#
_entry.id   AF-A0A6G1F4C6-F1
#
_cell.length_a   1.000
_cell.length_b   1.000
_cell.length_c   1.000
_cell.angle_alpha   90.00
_cell.angle_beta   90.00
_cell.angle_gamma   90.00
#
_symmetry.space_group_name_H-M   'P 1'
#
loop_
_entity.id
_entity.type
_entity.pdbx_description
1 polymer ?
#
loop_
_entity_poly.entity_id
_entity_poly.type
_entity_poly.pdbx_seq_one_letter_code
_entity_poly.pdbx_strand_id
1 'polypeptide(L)'
;MSMFETAATYSNDDEIIATVAVLIQTPQKRPWGGSVPGHKTYKRDRLAADWQLNQDYFVERPLYSEEHFRRRFRMRRKLFLRMG
;
A
#
# COMPACT_ATOMS: atom_id res chain seq x y z
N MET A 1 -7.22 63.12 25.01
CA MET A 1 -6.01 63.00 24.16
C MET A 1 -4.97 62.25 24.99
N SER A 2 -4.42 61.08 24.65
CA SER A 2 -4.16 60.38 23.39
C SER A 2 -3.92 58.89 23.75
N MET A 3 -4.83 57.96 23.41
CA MET A 3 -4.81 57.04 22.25
C MET A 3 -3.53 56.18 22.12
N PHE A 4 -3.38 55.18 22.99
CA PHE A 4 -2.66 53.95 22.69
C PHE A 4 -3.69 52.88 22.35
N GLU A 5 -3.67 52.35 21.12
CA GLU A 5 -3.70 50.91 20.81
C GLU A 5 -3.96 50.62 19.31
N THR A 6 -3.00 49.88 18.73
CA THR A 6 -3.12 48.87 17.67
C THR A 6 -3.78 49.23 16.33
N ALA A 7 -2.98 49.76 15.41
CA ALA A 7 -3.26 49.67 13.98
C ALA A 7 -2.72 48.33 13.41
N ALA A 8 -3.41 47.20 13.63
CA ALA A 8 -3.04 45.94 12.97
C ALA A 8 -4.13 44.85 12.91
N THR A 9 -5.43 45.15 12.99
CA THR A 9 -6.48 44.12 12.87
C THR A 9 -7.52 44.52 11.83
N TYR A 10 -7.08 44.78 10.60
CA TYR A 10 -7.98 44.70 9.45
C TYR A 10 -8.26 43.23 9.18
N SER A 11 -9.53 42.87 9.32
CA SER A 11 -10.13 41.54 9.25
C SER A 11 -9.73 40.79 7.99
N ASN A 12 -8.63 40.03 8.09
CA ASN A 12 -8.29 39.00 7.11
C ASN A 12 -9.01 37.67 7.44
N ASP A 13 -9.82 37.65 8.50
CA ASP A 13 -10.48 36.46 9.00
C ASP A 13 -11.49 35.93 7.98
N ASP A 14 -12.22 36.81 7.29
CA ASP A 14 -13.18 36.40 6.26
C ASP A 14 -12.49 35.77 5.04
N GLU A 15 -11.33 36.31 4.63
CA GLU A 15 -10.51 35.75 3.55
C GLU A 15 -9.86 34.42 3.96
N ILE A 16 -9.43 34.32 5.22
CA ILE A 16 -8.91 33.07 5.80
C ILE A 16 -10.03 32.01 5.89
N ILE A 17 -11.23 32.38 6.31
CA ILE A 17 -12.39 31.49 6.39
C ILE A 17 -12.78 31.01 4.98
N ALA A 18 -12.80 31.91 3.99
CA ALA A 18 -13.09 31.56 2.61
C ALA A 18 -12.04 30.61 2.01
N THR A 19 -10.75 30.84 2.25
CA THR A 19 -9.68 29.96 1.77
C THR A 19 -9.70 28.58 2.43
N VAL A 20 -9.97 28.52 3.74
CA VAL A 20 -10.13 27.25 4.47
C VAL A 20 -11.36 26.48 3.97
N ALA A 21 -12.48 27.15 3.73
CA ALA A 21 -13.70 26.53 3.20
C ALA A 21 -13.46 25.90 1.81
N VAL A 22 -12.72 26.59 0.94
CA VAL A 22 -12.33 26.05 -0.38
C VAL A 22 -11.42 24.83 -0.22
N LEU A 23 -10.41 24.86 0.67
CA LEU A 23 -9.48 23.75 0.87
C LEU A 23 -10.18 22.47 1.38
N ILE A 24 -11.18 22.62 2.26
CA ILE A 24 -11.99 21.50 2.78
C ILE A 24 -12.88 20.89 1.70
N GLN A 25 -13.38 21.70 0.76
CA GLN A 25 -14.24 21.24 -0.34
C GLN A 25 -13.46 20.62 -1.51
N THR A 26 -12.16 20.95 -1.67
CA THR A 26 -11.33 20.33 -2.70
C THR A 26 -11.02 18.86 -2.35
N PRO A 27 -11.39 17.88 -3.21
CA PRO A 27 -11.04 16.49 -2.96
C PRO A 27 -9.52 16.32 -3.05
N GLN A 28 -8.91 16.02 -1.89
CA GLN A 28 -7.47 15.74 -1.81
C GLN A 28 -7.17 14.47 -2.61
N LYS A 29 -6.39 14.61 -3.69
CA LYS A 29 -5.91 13.45 -4.46
C LYS A 29 -5.08 12.58 -3.52
N ARG A 30 -5.48 11.31 -3.36
CA ARG A 30 -4.68 10.35 -2.61
C ARG A 30 -3.33 10.22 -3.32
N PRO A 31 -2.20 10.27 -2.59
CA PRO A 31 -0.91 9.94 -3.19
C PRO A 31 -0.99 8.53 -3.81
N TRP A 32 -0.44 8.37 -5.01
CA TRP A 32 -0.46 7.10 -5.70
C TRP A 32 0.49 6.12 -5.03
N GLY A 33 -0.07 5.03 -4.49
CA GLY A 33 0.70 3.99 -3.82
C GLY A 33 1.19 4.38 -2.42
N GLY A 34 1.48 3.37 -1.60
CA GLY A 34 1.89 3.52 -0.22
C GLY A 34 1.21 2.54 0.72
N SER A 35 1.68 2.49 1.96
CA SER A 35 1.08 1.70 3.02
C SER A 35 -0.33 2.22 3.32
N VAL A 36 -1.33 1.34 3.32
CA VAL A 36 -2.70 1.70 3.71
C VAL A 36 -2.79 1.74 5.23
N PRO A 37 -3.12 2.87 5.87
CA PRO A 37 -3.32 2.93 7.31
C PRO A 37 -4.37 1.91 7.75
N GLY A 38 -4.07 1.14 8.79
CA GLY A 38 -4.94 0.05 9.26
C GLY A 38 -4.79 -1.28 8.52
N HIS A 39 -3.84 -1.41 7.58
CA HIS A 39 -3.52 -2.70 6.97
C HIS A 39 -2.98 -3.70 8.00
N LYS A 40 -3.70 -4.81 8.20
CA LYS A 40 -3.31 -5.88 9.14
C LYS A 40 -2.54 -6.96 8.42
N THR A 41 -1.35 -7.28 8.94
CA THR A 41 -0.59 -8.44 8.49
C THR A 41 -0.96 -9.66 9.33
N TYR A 42 -1.44 -10.71 8.68
CA TYR A 42 -1.74 -11.98 9.33
C TYR A 42 -0.53 -12.91 9.29
N LYS A 43 -0.30 -13.64 10.39
CA LYS A 43 0.66 -14.75 10.42
C LYS A 43 0.09 -15.89 9.57
N ARG A 44 0.53 -15.98 8.33
CA ARG A 44 0.27 -17.12 7.45
C ARG A 44 1.25 -18.24 7.77
N ASP A 45 0.79 -19.48 7.72
CA ASP A 45 1.67 -20.64 7.86
C ASP A 45 2.50 -20.82 6.59
N ARG A 46 3.65 -20.13 6.57
CA ARG A 46 4.58 -20.15 5.45
C ARG A 46 5.30 -21.49 5.33
N LEU A 47 5.50 -22.19 6.44
CA LEU A 47 6.19 -23.48 6.46
C LEU A 47 5.31 -24.55 5.82
N ALA A 48 4.03 -24.62 6.21
CA ALA A 48 3.09 -25.54 5.57
C ALA A 48 2.91 -25.23 4.08
N ALA A 49 2.84 -23.96 3.71
CA ALA A 49 2.72 -23.56 2.31
C ALA A 49 3.95 -23.97 1.49
N ASP A 50 5.16 -23.84 2.03
CA ASP A 50 6.40 -24.24 1.36
C ASP A 50 6.51 -25.77 1.24
N TRP A 51 6.15 -26.50 2.29
CA TRP A 51 6.04 -27.95 2.25
C TRP A 51 5.10 -28.40 1.12
N GLN A 52 3.90 -27.83 1.07
CA GLN A 52 2.91 -28.18 0.06
C GLN A 52 3.40 -27.84 -1.36
N LEU A 53 4.03 -26.67 -1.53
CA LEU A 53 4.62 -26.28 -2.81
C LEU A 53 5.66 -27.32 -3.29
N ASN A 54 6.52 -27.80 -2.39
CA ASN A 54 7.51 -28.83 -2.69
C ASN A 54 6.86 -30.16 -3.07
N GLN A 55 5.88 -30.63 -2.30
CA GLN A 55 5.13 -31.87 -2.59
C GLN A 55 4.40 -31.82 -3.93
N ASP A 56 3.85 -30.67 -4.29
CA ASP A 56 3.04 -30.53 -5.50
C ASP A 56 3.88 -30.48 -6.80
N TYR A 57 5.08 -29.88 -6.75
CA TYR A 57 5.83 -29.49 -7.97
C TYR A 57 7.28 -29.98 -8.06
N PHE A 58 7.93 -30.29 -6.93
CA PHE A 58 9.38 -30.49 -6.87
C PHE A 58 9.82 -31.89 -6.44
N VAL A 59 8.90 -32.72 -5.95
CA VAL A 59 9.17 -34.15 -5.69
C VAL A 59 9.42 -34.93 -6.99
N GLU A 60 9.97 -36.14 -6.86
CA GLU A 60 10.32 -37.01 -7.99
C GLU A 60 9.14 -37.28 -8.94
N ARG A 61 7.94 -37.46 -8.38
CA ARG A 61 6.68 -37.65 -9.11
C ARG A 61 5.71 -36.54 -8.70
N PRO A 62 5.84 -35.33 -9.26
CA PRO A 62 5.04 -34.19 -8.86
C PRO A 62 3.58 -34.39 -9.26
N LEU A 63 2.65 -33.91 -8.43
CA LEU A 63 1.22 -33.94 -8.73
C LEU A 63 0.90 -33.12 -9.98
N TYR A 64 1.64 -32.02 -10.19
CA TYR A 64 1.46 -31.13 -11.33
C TYR A 64 2.70 -31.04 -12.20
N SER A 65 2.48 -31.02 -13.52
CA SER A 65 3.54 -30.83 -14.51
C SER A 65 4.19 -29.44 -14.43
N GLU A 66 5.36 -29.29 -15.06
CA GLU A 66 6.07 -28.01 -15.15
C GLU A 66 5.25 -26.92 -15.87
N GLU A 67 4.37 -27.30 -16.78
CA GLU A 67 3.48 -26.36 -17.46
C GLU A 67 2.50 -25.70 -16.47
N HIS A 68 1.94 -26.47 -15.55
CA HIS A 68 1.06 -25.94 -14.51
C HIS A 68 1.80 -24.97 -13.59
N PHE A 69 3.04 -25.30 -13.20
CA PHE A 69 3.88 -24.40 -12.41
C PHE A 69 4.13 -23.08 -13.14
N ARG A 70 4.50 -23.14 -14.43
CA ARG A 70 4.70 -21.95 -15.28
C ARG A 70 3.44 -21.11 -15.41
N ARG A 71 2.27 -21.72 -15.58
CA ARG A 71 1.00 -20.98 -15.68
C ARG A 71 0.62 -20.31 -14.36
N ARG A 72 0.78 -20.99 -13.23
CA ARG A 72 0.39 -20.50 -11.89
C ARG A 72 1.34 -19.43 -11.36
N PHE A 73 2.65 -19.68 -11.38
CA PHE A 73 3.66 -18.80 -10.79
C PHE A 73 4.34 -17.89 -11.81
N ARG A 74 4.03 -18.06 -13.10
CA ARG A 74 4.62 -17.29 -14.20
C ARG A 74 6.15 -17.38 -14.25
N MET A 75 6.72 -18.47 -13.70
CA MET A 75 8.16 -18.75 -13.62
C MET A 75 8.47 -20.18 -14.06
N ARG A 76 9.68 -20.40 -14.59
CA ARG A 76 10.19 -21.75 -14.85
C ARG A 76 10.62 -22.42 -13.54
N ARG A 77 10.42 -23.72 -13.41
CA ARG A 77 10.75 -24.49 -12.19
C ARG A 77 12.23 -24.35 -11.80
N LYS A 78 13.12 -24.42 -12.79
CA LYS A 78 14.58 -24.23 -12.61
C LYS A 78 14.96 -22.84 -12.13
N LEU A 79 14.20 -21.81 -12.50
CA LEU A 79 14.46 -20.44 -12.04
C LEU A 79 14.11 -20.31 -10.56
N PHE A 80 12.99 -20.91 -10.14
CA PHE A 80 12.58 -20.92 -8.75
C PHE A 80 13.66 -21.52 -7.84
N LEU A 81 14.24 -22.66 -8.23
CA LEU A 81 15.35 -23.30 -7.52
C LEU A 81 16.65 -22.48 -7.46
N ARG A 82 16.81 -21.47 -8.32
CA ARG A 82 17.98 -20.58 -8.31
C ARG A 82 17.79 -19.39 -7.38
N MET A 83 16.53 -18.98 -7.18
CA MET A 83 16.19 -17.79 -6.38
C MET A 83 15.90 -18.13 -4.92
N GLY A 84 15.62 -19.41 -4.63
CA GLY A 84 15.43 -19.95 -3.28
C GLY A 84 16.73 -20.17 -2.54
#